data_AF-A0A3S0QX48-F1
#
_entry.id   AF-A0A3S0QX48-F1
#
_cell.length_a   1.000
_cell.length_b   1.000
_cell.length_c   1.000
_cell.angle_alpha   90.00
_cell.angle_beta   90.00
_cell.angle_gamma   90.00
#
_symmetry.space_group_name_H-M   'P 1'
#
loop_
_entity.id
_entity.type
_entity.pdbx_description
1 polymer ?
#
loop_
_entity_poly.entity_id
_entity_poly.type
_entity_poly.pdbx_seq_one_letter_code
_entity_poly.pdbx_strand_id
1 'polypeptide(L)'
;MRLGDASAPVLDQRKVIIDYVDANGEESRRTIVPLLIAGSFAGGRLDVLYVEARCLTAKAKRTFRIDRIRELSDAATGEVLDLLEWARGLEVGPLSLVDEAEPVEEITSAARVRSPSRLWLVAAMLLAGYLIGRFRILHLLLVATHMHWGRWL
;
A
#
# COMPACT_ATOMS: atom_id res chain seq x y z
N MET A 1 -48.36 -1.86 -10.97
CA MET A 1 -47.31 -2.49 -11.79
C MET A 1 -45.99 -2.23 -11.07
N ARG A 2 -45.53 -3.18 -10.23
CA ARG A 2 -44.27 -3.04 -9.49
C ARG A 2 -43.17 -3.43 -10.46
N LEU A 3 -42.23 -2.52 -10.75
CA LEU A 3 -41.02 -2.88 -11.46
C LEU A 3 -40.35 -3.99 -10.65
N GLY A 4 -40.17 -5.14 -11.30
CA GLY A 4 -39.56 -6.31 -10.69
C GLY A 4 -38.18 -5.93 -10.18
N ASP A 5 -37.91 -6.35 -8.95
CA ASP A 5 -36.57 -6.47 -8.42
C ASP A 5 -35.80 -7.34 -9.42
N ALA A 6 -35.04 -6.70 -10.31
CA ALA A 6 -33.99 -7.35 -11.03
C ALA A 6 -32.94 -7.71 -9.99
N SER A 7 -33.11 -8.85 -9.33
CA SER A 7 -32.04 -9.51 -8.61
C SER A 7 -30.96 -9.74 -9.65
N ALA A 8 -29.97 -8.85 -9.68
CA ALA A 8 -28.71 -9.11 -10.33
C ALA A 8 -28.28 -10.52 -9.91
N PRO A 9 -27.81 -11.38 -10.84
CA PRO A 9 -27.27 -12.66 -10.42
C PRO A 9 -26.23 -12.35 -9.34
N VAL A 10 -26.53 -12.77 -8.11
CA VAL A 10 -25.55 -12.80 -7.05
C VAL A 10 -24.57 -13.85 -7.53
N LEU A 11 -23.58 -13.41 -8.32
CA LEU A 11 -22.34 -14.13 -8.46
C LEU A 11 -21.95 -14.42 -7.03
N ASP A 12 -21.94 -15.69 -6.68
CA ASP A 12 -21.34 -16.15 -5.44
C ASP A 12 -19.84 -15.88 -5.58
N GLN A 13 -19.45 -14.60 -5.48
CA GLN A 13 -18.08 -14.09 -5.57
C GLN A 13 -17.41 -14.54 -4.30
N ARG A 14 -17.09 -15.83 -4.26
CA ARG A 14 -16.52 -16.48 -3.10
C ARG A 14 -15.28 -15.70 -2.68
N LYS A 15 -15.25 -15.36 -1.40
CA LYS A 15 -14.07 -14.77 -0.79
C LYS A 15 -12.94 -15.77 -0.92
N VAL A 16 -11.81 -15.31 -1.42
CA VAL A 16 -10.60 -16.14 -1.53
C VAL A 16 -9.45 -15.47 -0.79
N ILE A 17 -8.53 -16.30 -0.32
CA ILE A 17 -7.27 -15.87 0.24
C ILE A 17 -6.19 -16.15 -0.80
N ILE A 18 -5.40 -15.12 -1.12
CA ILE A 18 -4.29 -15.21 -2.06
C ILE A 18 -2.98 -14.98 -1.33
N ASP A 19 -1.97 -15.76 -1.70
CA ASP A 19 -0.56 -15.47 -1.38
C ASP A 19 0.04 -14.76 -2.59
N TYR A 20 0.33 -13.47 -2.43
CA TYR A 20 0.63 -12.56 -3.52
C TYR A 20 2.03 -11.95 -3.37
N VAL A 21 2.80 -11.99 -4.46
CA VAL A 21 4.11 -11.32 -4.55
C VAL A 21 3.95 -10.00 -5.28
N ASP A 22 4.35 -8.90 -4.65
CA ASP A 22 4.24 -7.59 -5.29
C ASP A 22 5.33 -7.33 -6.34
N ALA A 23 5.42 -6.09 -6.85
CA ALA A 23 6.44 -5.72 -7.84
C ALA A 23 7.86 -5.65 -7.26
N ASN A 24 7.99 -5.50 -5.94
CA ASN A 24 9.25 -5.43 -5.21
C ASN A 24 9.73 -6.81 -4.74
N GLY A 25 8.91 -7.85 -4.94
CA GLY A 25 9.19 -9.20 -4.46
C GLY A 25 8.69 -9.45 -3.03
N GLU A 26 7.94 -8.52 -2.43
CA GLU A 26 7.39 -8.71 -1.09
C GLU A 26 6.17 -9.62 -1.14
N GLU A 27 6.20 -10.66 -0.31
CA GLU A 27 5.10 -11.59 -0.18
C GLU A 27 4.05 -11.07 0.81
N SER A 28 2.78 -11.20 0.45
CA SER A 28 1.67 -10.80 1.31
C SER A 28 0.46 -11.71 1.13
N ARG A 29 -0.14 -12.10 2.25
CA ARG A 29 -1.39 -12.87 2.28
C ARG A 29 -2.58 -11.93 2.34
N ARG A 30 -3.51 -12.02 1.39
CA ARG A 30 -4.63 -11.07 1.25
C ARG A 30 -5.95 -11.79 1.04
N THR A 31 -7.01 -11.27 1.66
CA THR A 31 -8.37 -11.74 1.40
C THR A 31 -9.03 -10.82 0.40
N ILE A 32 -9.53 -11.38 -0.70
CA ILE A 32 -10.13 -10.63 -1.79
C ILE A 32 -11.51 -11.17 -2.15
N VAL A 33 -12.36 -10.29 -2.69
CA VAL A 33 -13.62 -10.65 -3.36
C VAL A 33 -13.43 -10.34 -4.84
N PRO A 34 -13.32 -11.36 -5.72
CA PRO A 34 -13.09 -11.12 -7.14
C PRO A 34 -14.32 -10.44 -7.76
N LEU A 35 -14.08 -9.43 -8.58
CA LEU A 35 -15.14 -8.68 -9.27
C LEU A 35 -15.18 -9.07 -10.75
N LEU A 36 -14.04 -8.95 -11.43
CA LEU A 36 -13.89 -9.28 -12.84
C LEU A 36 -12.47 -9.74 -13.15
N ILE A 37 -12.33 -10.55 -14.19
CA ILE A 37 -11.03 -10.87 -14.78
C ILE A 37 -10.83 -10.12 -16.07
N ALA A 38 -9.55 -9.89 -16.39
CA ALA A 38 -9.17 -9.32 -17.65
C ALA A 38 -7.93 -10.00 -18.20
N GLY A 39 -7.90 -10.09 -19.52
CA GLY A 39 -6.93 -10.88 -20.23
C GLY A 39 -6.75 -10.40 -21.65
N SER A 40 -5.81 -11.04 -22.34
CA SER A 40 -5.61 -10.86 -23.76
C SER A 40 -6.28 -12.01 -24.51
N PHE A 41 -6.98 -11.69 -25.60
CA PHE A 41 -7.40 -12.69 -26.57
C PHE A 41 -6.36 -12.74 -27.68
N ALA A 42 -5.49 -13.75 -27.65
CA ALA A 42 -4.48 -13.99 -28.67
C ALA A 42 -4.64 -15.40 -29.25
N GLY A 43 -4.75 -15.52 -30.58
CA GLY A 43 -4.83 -16.82 -31.26
C GLY A 43 -6.03 -17.70 -30.84
N GLY A 44 -7.15 -17.09 -30.45
CA GLY A 44 -8.35 -17.81 -30.00
C GLY A 44 -8.30 -18.35 -28.57
N ARG A 45 -7.28 -17.96 -27.77
CA ARG A 45 -7.18 -18.30 -26.34
C ARG A 45 -7.26 -17.03 -25.50
N LEU A 46 -8.04 -17.10 -24.41
CA LEU A 46 -8.05 -16.08 -23.37
C LEU A 46 -6.89 -16.35 -22.42
N ASP A 47 -5.93 -15.42 -22.38
CA ASP A 47 -4.85 -15.41 -21.40
C ASP A 47 -5.24 -14.45 -20.27
N VAL A 48 -5.52 -14.98 -19.08
CA VAL A 48 -5.99 -14.16 -17.96
C VAL A 48 -4.78 -13.51 -17.29
N LEU A 49 -4.69 -12.19 -17.39
CA LEU A 49 -3.54 -11.42 -16.93
C LEU A 49 -3.79 -10.79 -15.56
N TYR A 50 -5.01 -10.31 -15.35
CA TYR A 50 -5.39 -9.54 -14.18
C TYR A 50 -6.71 -10.00 -13.59
N VAL A 51 -6.83 -9.89 -12.27
CA VAL A 51 -8.09 -9.96 -11.55
C VAL A 51 -8.30 -8.64 -10.82
N GLU A 52 -9.43 -8.00 -11.08
CA GLU A 52 -9.89 -6.87 -10.31
C GLU A 52 -10.75 -7.39 -9.15
N ALA A 53 -10.43 -6.94 -7.95
CA ALA A 53 -11.06 -7.46 -6.74
C ALA A 53 -11.18 -6.39 -5.65
N ARG A 54 -12.16 -6.55 -4.78
CA ARG A 54 -12.21 -5.79 -3.52
C ARG A 54 -11.26 -6.46 -2.53
N CYS A 55 -10.16 -5.79 -2.21
CA CYS A 55 -9.21 -6.25 -1.20
C CYS A 55 -9.73 -5.92 0.20
N LEU A 56 -10.05 -6.93 1.00
CA LEU A 56 -10.56 -6.74 2.35
C LEU A 56 -9.46 -6.33 3.33
N THR A 57 -8.22 -6.78 3.10
CA THR A 57 -7.04 -6.37 3.89
C THR A 57 -6.77 -4.88 3.76
N ALA A 58 -6.86 -4.34 2.54
CA ALA A 58 -6.63 -2.92 2.26
C ALA A 58 -7.91 -2.07 2.28
N LYS A 59 -9.08 -2.70 2.43
CA LYS A 59 -10.42 -2.07 2.37
C LYS A 59 -10.67 -1.24 1.10
N ALA A 60 -10.08 -1.63 -0.03
CA ALA A 60 -10.13 -0.88 -1.29
C ALA A 60 -10.21 -1.82 -2.51
N LYS A 61 -10.69 -1.29 -3.65
CA LYS A 61 -10.61 -1.96 -4.95
C LYS A 61 -9.15 -2.01 -5.40
N ARG A 62 -8.70 -3.16 -5.89
CA ARG A 62 -7.31 -3.38 -6.35
C ARG A 62 -7.30 -4.36 -7.52
N THR A 63 -6.31 -4.17 -8.38
CA THR A 63 -6.02 -5.07 -9.49
C THR A 63 -4.79 -5.90 -9.14
N PHE A 64 -4.93 -7.22 -9.24
CA PHE A 64 -3.87 -8.18 -8.99
C PHE A 64 -3.49 -8.85 -10.30
N ARG A 65 -2.19 -9.08 -10.51
CA ARG A 65 -1.75 -9.89 -11.65
C ARG A 65 -1.82 -11.37 -11.29
N ILE A 66 -2.38 -12.18 -12.18
CA ILE A 66 -2.54 -13.63 -11.94
C ILE A 66 -1.19 -14.33 -11.83
N ASP A 67 -0.20 -13.94 -12.65
CA ASP A 67 1.16 -14.50 -12.62
C ASP A 67 1.91 -14.29 -11.30
N ARG A 68 1.40 -13.42 -10.42
CA ARG A 68 1.98 -13.10 -9.12
C ARG A 68 1.24 -13.72 -7.94
N ILE A 69 0.17 -14.46 -8.20
CA ILE A 69 -0.54 -15.24 -7.18
C ILE A 69 0.14 -16.61 -7.10
N ARG A 70 0.74 -16.91 -5.95
CA ARG A 70 1.43 -18.19 -5.69
C ARG A 70 0.46 -19.28 -5.29
N GLU A 71 -0.46 -18.93 -4.42
CA GLU A 71 -1.46 -19.84 -3.88
C GLU A 71 -2.80 -19.11 -3.77
N LEU A 72 -3.88 -19.86 -3.98
CA LEU A 72 -5.26 -19.41 -3.91
C LEU A 72 -6.02 -20.43 -3.04
N SER A 73 -6.76 -19.95 -2.05
CA SER A 73 -7.61 -20.81 -1.22
C SER A 73 -8.99 -20.20 -0.99
N ASP A 74 -10.01 -21.04 -0.85
CA ASP A 74 -11.36 -20.62 -0.46
C ASP A 74 -11.33 -20.11 0.98
N ALA A 75 -11.86 -18.90 1.24
CA ALA A 75 -11.80 -18.29 2.56
C ALA A 75 -12.75 -18.94 3.58
N ALA A 76 -13.77 -19.68 3.14
CA ALA A 76 -14.72 -20.38 3.99
C ALA A 76 -14.24 -21.80 4.35
N THR A 77 -13.72 -22.54 3.36
CA THR A 77 -13.30 -23.94 3.58
C THR A 77 -11.80 -24.10 3.85
N GLY A 78 -10.98 -23.12 3.44
CA GLY A 78 -9.52 -23.22 3.48
C GLY A 78 -8.94 -24.15 2.40
N GLU A 79 -9.77 -24.66 1.49
CA GLU A 79 -9.35 -25.53 0.40
C GLU A 79 -8.51 -24.76 -0.62
N VAL A 80 -7.38 -25.34 -1.04
CA VAL A 80 -6.54 -24.77 -2.11
C VAL A 80 -7.24 -24.98 -3.44
N LEU A 81 -7.40 -23.89 -4.18
CA LEU A 81 -8.11 -23.84 -5.45
C LEU A 81 -7.11 -23.79 -6.62
N ASP A 82 -7.44 -24.44 -7.73
CA ASP A 82 -6.69 -24.24 -8.97
C ASP A 82 -6.94 -22.82 -9.52
N LEU A 83 -5.86 -22.06 -9.69
CA LEU A 83 -5.92 -20.64 -10.05
C LEU A 83 -6.59 -20.42 -11.41
N LEU A 84 -6.32 -21.29 -12.39
CA LEU A 84 -6.81 -21.11 -13.75
C LEU A 84 -8.27 -21.55 -13.86
N GLU A 85 -8.64 -22.65 -13.22
CA GLU A 85 -10.03 -23.11 -13.11
C GLU A 85 -10.89 -22.07 -12.39
N TRP A 86 -10.41 -21.56 -11.25
CA TRP A 86 -11.07 -20.48 -10.53
C TRP A 86 -11.23 -19.23 -11.38
N ALA A 87 -10.17 -18.77 -12.05
CA ALA A 87 -10.21 -17.58 -12.88
C ALA A 87 -11.19 -17.69 -14.05
N ARG A 88 -11.32 -18.88 -14.66
CA ARG A 88 -12.30 -19.15 -15.74
C ARG A 88 -13.75 -19.09 -15.29
N GLY A 89 -14.02 -19.30 -13.99
CA GLY A 89 -15.34 -19.17 -13.40
C GLY A 89 -15.76 -17.72 -13.16
N LEU A 90 -14.87 -16.75 -13.33
CA LEU A 90 -15.13 -15.33 -13.12
C LEU A 90 -15.65 -14.65 -14.39
N GLU A 91 -16.43 -13.59 -14.21
CA GLU A 91 -16.90 -12.78 -15.33
C GLU A 91 -15.73 -12.06 -16.02
N VAL A 92 -15.72 -12.11 -17.35
CA VAL A 92 -14.78 -11.37 -18.19
C VAL A 92 -15.34 -9.98 -18.44
N GLY A 93 -14.66 -8.95 -17.94
CA GLY A 93 -15.06 -7.56 -18.12
C GLY A 93 -14.01 -6.77 -18.91
N PRO A 94 -14.39 -5.65 -19.57
CA PRO A 94 -13.41 -4.71 -20.07
C PRO A 94 -12.60 -4.16 -18.88
N LEU A 95 -11.28 -4.24 -18.99
CA LEU A 95 -10.35 -3.67 -18.00
C LEU A 95 -10.64 -2.17 -17.90
N SER A 96 -11.19 -1.74 -16.77
CA SER A 96 -11.05 -0.35 -16.39
C SER A 96 -9.59 -0.17 -15.98
N LEU A 97 -8.70 0.11 -16.95
CA LEU A 97 -7.32 0.58 -16.70
C LEU A 97 -7.32 2.01 -16.12
N VAL A 98 -8.38 2.36 -15.41
CA VAL A 98 -8.57 3.68 -14.83
C VAL A 98 -7.96 3.64 -13.45
N ASP A 99 -6.81 4.31 -13.35
CA ASP A 99 -6.12 4.73 -12.14
C ASP A 99 -6.95 5.80 -11.39
N GLU A 100 -8.25 5.56 -11.23
CA GLU A 100 -9.11 6.33 -10.35
C GLU A 100 -9.26 5.51 -9.07
N ALA A 101 -8.30 5.73 -8.16
CA ALA A 101 -8.63 5.67 -6.76
C ALA A 101 -9.86 6.56 -6.55
N GLU A 102 -11.06 5.97 -6.54
CA GLU A 102 -12.20 6.63 -5.93
C GLU A 102 -11.71 7.14 -4.56
N PRO A 103 -11.89 8.43 -4.23
CA PRO A 103 -11.61 8.92 -2.90
C PRO A 103 -12.60 8.22 -1.98
N VAL A 104 -12.18 7.07 -1.45
CA VAL A 104 -12.83 6.44 -0.32
C VAL A 104 -12.87 7.54 0.74
N GLU A 105 -14.07 8.00 1.09
CA GLU A 105 -14.26 8.76 2.32
C GLU A 105 -13.61 7.96 3.44
N GLU A 106 -12.42 8.40 3.81
CA GLU A 106 -11.57 7.76 4.76
C GLU A 106 -12.26 7.90 6.11
N ILE A 107 -13.03 6.88 6.51
CA ILE A 107 -13.29 6.63 7.92
C ILE A 107 -11.91 6.31 8.50
N THR A 108 -11.24 7.38 8.89
CA THR A 108 -9.89 7.45 9.44
C THR A 108 -9.80 6.65 10.74
N SER A 109 -9.57 5.35 10.61
CA SER A 109 -8.95 4.52 11.64
C SER A 109 -7.67 3.89 11.09
N ALA A 110 -6.80 4.74 10.55
CA ALA A 110 -5.42 4.39 10.25
C ALA A 110 -4.51 5.29 11.08
N ALA A 111 -3.55 4.63 11.72
CA ALA A 111 -2.43 5.21 12.42
C ALA A 111 -1.85 6.38 11.61
N ARG A 112 -1.95 7.56 12.20
CA ARG A 112 -1.36 8.80 11.70
C ARG A 112 0.15 8.58 11.65
N VAL A 113 0.68 8.14 10.50
CA VAL A 113 2.09 8.28 10.15
C VAL A 113 2.36 9.77 10.20
N ARG A 114 2.87 10.19 11.35
CA ARG A 114 3.08 11.58 11.72
C ARG A 114 4.25 12.04 10.88
N SER A 115 3.97 12.55 9.67
CA SER A 115 4.95 13.33 8.90
C SER A 115 5.65 14.26 9.90
N PRO A 116 6.99 14.29 9.97
CA PRO A 116 7.69 15.09 10.96
C PRO A 116 7.17 16.51 10.81
N SER A 117 6.43 16.96 11.83
CA SER A 117 5.79 18.26 11.83
C SER A 117 6.87 19.31 11.61
N ARG A 118 6.54 20.42 10.95
CA ARG A 118 7.47 21.55 10.75
C ARG A 118 8.20 21.97 12.05
N LEU A 119 7.63 21.62 13.22
CA LEU A 119 8.24 21.73 14.54
C LEU A 119 9.59 20.99 14.70
N TRP A 120 9.78 19.81 14.10
CA TRP A 120 11.05 19.09 14.16
C TRP A 120 12.17 19.81 13.39
N LEU A 121 11.84 20.43 12.25
CA LEU A 121 12.80 21.27 11.52
C LEU A 121 13.16 22.51 12.33
N VAL A 122 12.18 23.16 12.96
CA VAL A 122 12.42 24.31 13.85
C VAL A 122 13.26 23.90 15.06
N ALA A 123 12.95 22.77 15.70
CA ALA A 123 13.73 22.24 16.83
C ALA A 123 15.17 21.90 16.42
N ALA A 124 15.38 21.29 15.25
CA ALA A 124 16.70 20.99 14.72
C ALA A 124 17.50 22.27 14.41
N MET A 125 16.86 23.31 13.85
CA MET A 125 17.51 24.61 13.60
C MET A 125 17.90 25.31 14.91
N LEU A 126 17.03 25.28 15.93
CA LEU A 126 17.34 25.87 17.24
C LEU A 126 18.50 25.14 17.93
N LEU A 127 18.52 23.80 17.88
CA LEU A 127 19.60 23.00 18.44
C LEU A 127 20.94 23.27 17.73
N ALA A 128 20.93 23.33 16.40
CA ALA A 128 22.12 23.68 15.61
C ALA A 128 22.64 25.08 15.96
N GLY A 129 21.74 26.07 16.05
CA GLY A 129 22.08 27.43 16.48
C GLY A 129 22.69 27.47 17.89
N TYR A 130 22.12 26.74 18.84
CA TYR A 130 22.63 26.64 20.21
C TYR A 130 24.04 26.03 20.26
N LEU A 131 24.29 24.95 19.53
CA LEU A 131 25.61 24.29 19.49
C LEU A 131 26.68 25.22 18.89
N ILE A 132 26.37 25.92 17.79
CA ILE A 132 27.27 26.89 17.17
C ILE A 132 27.59 28.04 18.14
N GLY A 133 26.58 28.58 18.82
CA GLY A 133 26.75 29.63 19.83
C GLY A 133 27.62 29.18 21.00
N ARG A 134 27.34 27.99 21.54
CA ARG A 134 28.11 27.41 22.65
C ARG A 134 29.57 27.15 22.27
N PHE A 135 29.83 26.68 21.05
CA PHE A 135 31.19 26.48 20.56
C PHE A 135 31.96 27.79 20.42
N ARG A 136 31.32 28.86 19.93
CA ARG A 136 31.94 30.21 19.88
C ARG A 136 32.30 30.74 21.25
N ILE A 137 31.43 30.56 22.26
CA ILE A 137 31.72 31.00 23.64
C ILE A 137 32.91 30.22 24.21
N LEU A 138 32.94 28.89 24.05
CA LEU A 138 34.07 28.06 24.47
C LEU A 138 35.38 28.48 23.78
N HIS A 139 35.34 28.74 22.48
CA HIS A 139 36.50 29.23 21.74
C HIS A 139 36.99 30.58 22.26
N LEU A 140 36.08 31.53 22.54
CA LEU A 140 36.45 32.83 23.11
C LEU A 140 37.05 32.70 24.52
N LEU A 141 36.51 31.80 25.36
CA LEU A 141 37.07 31.53 26.69
C LEU A 141 38.46 30.86 26.61
N LEU A 142 38.66 29.94 25.66
CA LEU A 142 39.97 29.34 25.40
C LEU A 142 40.99 30.39 24.92
N VAL A 143 40.59 31.29 24.02
CA VAL A 143 41.45 32.40 23.58
C VAL A 143 41.77 33.35 24.74
N ALA A 144 40.78 33.70 25.56
CA ALA A 144 40.97 34.58 26.72
C ALA A 144 41.89 33.96 27.78
N THR A 145 41.76 32.66 28.04
CA THR A 145 42.64 31.93 28.97
C THR A 145 44.07 31.81 28.42
N HIS A 146 44.24 31.59 27.12
CA HIS A 146 45.55 31.60 26.47
C HIS A 146 46.23 32.98 26.51
N MET A 147 45.46 34.08 26.41
CA MET A 147 45.99 35.44 26.60
C MET A 147 46.41 35.73 28.05
N HIS A 148 45.77 35.11 29.04
CA HIS A 148 46.13 35.29 30.45
C HIS A 148 47.42 34.56 30.84
N TRP A 149 47.72 33.41 30.22
CA TRP A 149 48.96 32.67 30.48
C TRP A 149 50.19 33.30 29.82
N GLY A 150 50.03 33.97 28.67
CA GLY A 150 51.13 34.69 28.00
C GLY A 150 51.57 35.99 28.66
N ARG A 151 50.98 36.39 29.80
CA ARG A 151 51.35 37.59 30.57
C ARG A 151 52.16 37.29 31.85
N TRP A 152 52.41 36.02 32.16
CA TRP A 152 53.12 35.57 33.37
C TRP A 152 54.40 34.77 33.07
N LEU A 153 54.82 34.72 31.80
CA LEU A 153 56.14 34.28 31.34
C LEU A 153 56.84 35.48 30.69
#